data_AF-A0A967Z2H4-F1
#
_entry.id   AF-A0A967Z2H4-F1
#
_cell.length_a   1.000
_cell.length_b   1.000
_cell.length_c   1.000
_cell.angle_alpha   90.00
_cell.angle_beta   90.00
_cell.angle_gamma   90.00
#
_symmetry.space_group_name_H-M   'P 1'
#
loop_
_entity.id
_entity.type
_entity.pdbx_description
1 polymer ?
#
loop_
_entity_poly.entity_id
_entity_poly.type
_entity_poly.pdbx_seq_one_letter_code
_entity_poly.pdbx_strand_id
1 'polypeptide(L)'
;MESCKKFEEKVFDYIEGLLPKESKKEVEGHFEQCQHCSNLLREIRGVKERLHKMRSLKTSPDFETVLRTRISMEKSLRRRSFNGPIGISIYAATGALTVLAAFLLLGTFNGEFRSDVAKETSVVASPNNGTNPNLSNPDIRNSSSKVNFPIDHLSIPSRGTAISSMELERHARSRGDTTRGINAQEVGHVIEF
;
A
#
# COMPACT_ATOMS: atom_id res chain seq x y z
N MET A 1 -43.29 -1.49 -15.37
CA MET A 1 -42.16 -2.42 -15.62
C MET A 1 -40.81 -1.72 -15.61
N GLU A 2 -40.64 -0.51 -16.17
CA GLU A 2 -39.34 0.20 -16.12
C GLU A 2 -38.87 0.58 -14.70
N SER A 3 -39.81 0.75 -13.76
CA SER A 3 -39.47 1.00 -12.36
C SER A 3 -38.76 -0.19 -11.72
N CYS A 4 -39.25 -1.42 -11.93
CA CYS A 4 -38.68 -2.62 -11.31
C CYS A 4 -37.19 -2.82 -11.62
N LYS A 5 -36.76 -2.64 -12.88
CA LYS A 5 -35.35 -2.76 -13.25
C LYS A 5 -34.43 -1.83 -12.45
N LYS A 6 -34.86 -0.58 -12.24
CA LYS A 6 -34.10 0.40 -11.43
C LYS A 6 -33.97 -0.03 -9.97
N PHE A 7 -34.97 -0.74 -9.45
CA PHE A 7 -34.93 -1.26 -8.09
C PHE A 7 -34.13 -2.55 -7.99
N GLU A 8 -34.19 -3.43 -9.00
CA GLU A 8 -33.38 -4.66 -9.11
C GLU A 8 -31.88 -4.36 -9.02
N GLU A 9 -31.40 -3.32 -9.71
CA GLU A 9 -30.01 -2.86 -9.66
C GLU A 9 -29.61 -2.40 -8.24
N LYS A 10 -30.54 -1.79 -7.50
CA LYS A 10 -30.33 -1.28 -6.14
C LYS A 10 -30.48 -2.34 -5.04
N VAL A 11 -30.92 -3.57 -5.34
CA VAL A 11 -31.20 -4.59 -4.31
C VAL A 11 -29.93 -5.00 -3.56
N PHE A 12 -28.79 -5.12 -4.24
CA PHE A 12 -27.53 -5.50 -3.60
C PHE A 12 -27.04 -4.43 -2.62
N ASP A 13 -27.01 -3.17 -3.07
CA ASP A 13 -26.67 -2.03 -2.21
C ASP A 13 -27.61 -1.93 -0.99
N TYR A 14 -28.88 -2.32 -1.15
CA TYR A 14 -29.86 -2.35 -0.06
C TYR A 14 -29.54 -3.42 0.98
N ILE A 15 -29.18 -4.63 0.52
CA ILE A 15 -28.83 -5.76 1.38
C ILE A 15 -27.48 -5.56 2.09
N GLU A 16 -26.57 -4.81 1.47
CA GLU A 16 -25.26 -4.46 2.04
C GLU A 16 -25.29 -3.19 2.89
N GLY A 17 -26.40 -2.43 2.85
CA GLY A 17 -26.56 -1.19 3.63
C GLY A 17 -25.77 0.00 3.06
N LEU A 18 -25.46 -0.02 1.76
CA LEU A 18 -24.71 1.02 1.06
C LEU A 18 -25.61 2.16 0.55
N LEU A 19 -26.93 1.98 0.52
CA LEU A 19 -27.88 3.00 0.08
C LEU A 19 -28.03 4.15 1.10
N PRO A 20 -28.08 5.41 0.63
CA PRO A 20 -28.45 6.56 1.45
C PRO A 20 -29.85 6.39 2.08
N LYS A 21 -30.09 7.04 3.23
CA LYS A 21 -31.36 6.93 3.97
C LYS A 21 -32.61 7.26 3.14
N GLU A 22 -32.51 8.25 2.26
CA GLU A 22 -33.64 8.67 1.40
C GLU A 22 -33.95 7.59 0.35
N SER A 23 -32.94 7.14 -0.38
CA SER A 23 -33.06 6.07 -1.37
C SER A 23 -33.52 4.75 -0.75
N LYS A 24 -33.12 4.48 0.50
CA LYS A 24 -33.55 3.29 1.23
C LYS A 24 -35.07 3.27 1.43
N LYS A 25 -35.67 4.40 1.85
CA LYS A 25 -37.13 4.50 2.05
C LYS A 25 -37.90 4.33 0.73
N GLU A 26 -37.39 4.92 -0.35
CA GLU A 26 -38.00 4.79 -1.69
C GLU A 26 -38.02 3.32 -2.14
N VAL A 27 -36.89 2.62 -1.97
CA VAL A 27 -36.73 1.20 -2.32
C VAL A 27 -37.61 0.31 -1.43
N GLU A 28 -37.70 0.60 -0.13
CA GLU A 28 -38.58 -0.11 0.80
C GLU A 28 -40.06 0.02 0.42
N GLY A 29 -40.51 1.24 0.11
CA GLY A 29 -41.88 1.47 -0.39
C GLY A 29 -42.17 0.69 -1.68
N HIS A 30 -41.18 0.55 -2.57
CA HIS A 30 -41.36 -0.27 -3.77
C HIS A 30 -41.47 -1.77 -3.45
N PHE A 31 -40.69 -2.29 -2.50
CA PHE A 31 -40.79 -3.70 -2.10
C PHE A 31 -42.11 -4.05 -1.42
N GLU A 32 -42.74 -3.09 -0.73
CA GLU A 32 -44.07 -3.28 -0.14
C GLU A 32 -45.17 -3.33 -1.21
N GLN A 33 -45.02 -2.58 -2.29
CA GLN A 33 -46.02 -2.48 -3.35
C GLN A 33 -45.83 -3.50 -4.49
N CYS A 34 -44.59 -3.96 -4.73
CA CYS A 34 -44.26 -4.84 -5.84
C CYS A 34 -43.90 -6.25 -5.38
N GLN A 35 -44.80 -7.20 -5.63
CA GLN A 35 -44.60 -8.61 -5.27
C GLN A 35 -43.34 -9.22 -5.93
N HIS A 36 -43.04 -8.84 -7.17
CA HIS A 36 -41.87 -9.33 -7.90
C HIS A 36 -40.56 -8.93 -7.20
N CYS A 37 -40.38 -7.64 -6.93
CA CYS A 37 -39.18 -7.14 -6.26
C CYS A 37 -39.08 -7.64 -4.80
N SER A 38 -40.22 -7.82 -4.12
CA SER A 38 -40.27 -8.43 -2.79
C SER A 38 -39.78 -9.89 -2.79
N ASN A 39 -40.23 -10.67 -3.78
CA ASN A 39 -39.79 -12.06 -3.95
C ASN A 39 -38.28 -12.13 -4.24
N LEU A 40 -37.78 -11.27 -5.14
CA LEU A 40 -36.35 -11.18 -5.45
C LEU A 40 -35.52 -10.86 -4.20
N LEU A 41 -35.93 -9.89 -3.40
CA LEU A 41 -35.27 -9.54 -2.14
C LEU A 41 -35.20 -10.74 -1.19
N ARG A 42 -36.31 -11.49 -1.05
CA ARG A 42 -36.37 -12.69 -0.22
C ARG A 42 -35.42 -13.79 -0.73
N GLU A 43 -35.36 -14.00 -2.04
CA GLU A 43 -34.47 -14.99 -2.65
C GLU A 43 -33.00 -14.65 -2.38
N ILE A 44 -32.58 -13.41 -2.61
CA ILE A 44 -31.20 -12.98 -2.38
C ILE A 44 -30.84 -13.07 -0.89
N ARG A 45 -31.74 -12.66 0.02
CA ARG A 45 -31.55 -12.84 1.47
C ARG A 45 -31.40 -14.32 1.84
N GLY A 46 -32.21 -15.20 1.25
CA GLY A 46 -32.12 -16.63 1.46
C GLY A 46 -30.82 -17.24 0.92
N VAL A 47 -30.27 -16.74 -0.19
CA VAL A 47 -28.93 -17.12 -0.66
C VAL A 47 -27.88 -16.65 0.32
N LYS A 48 -27.90 -15.38 0.75
CA LYS A 48 -26.95 -14.81 1.72
C LYS A 48 -26.95 -15.61 3.04
N GLU A 49 -28.11 -15.96 3.56
CA GLU A 49 -28.23 -16.75 4.77
C GLU A 49 -27.69 -18.17 4.61
N ARG A 50 -27.98 -18.82 3.47
CA ARG A 50 -27.41 -20.14 3.15
C ARG A 50 -25.89 -20.07 3.06
N LEU A 51 -25.34 -19.05 2.40
CA LEU A 51 -23.89 -18.83 2.31
C LEU A 51 -23.26 -18.61 3.69
N HIS A 52 -23.93 -17.85 4.57
CA HIS A 52 -23.46 -17.62 5.94
C HIS A 52 -23.53 -18.88 6.82
N LYS A 53 -24.51 -19.77 6.57
CA LYS A 53 -24.62 -21.07 7.25
C LYS A 53 -23.57 -22.08 6.77
N MET A 54 -22.92 -21.85 5.62
CA MET A 54 -21.83 -22.71 5.20
C MET A 54 -20.68 -22.61 6.18
N ARG A 55 -20.06 -23.76 6.47
CA ARG A 55 -18.98 -23.92 7.44
C ARG A 55 -17.93 -22.82 7.23
N SER A 56 -17.70 -22.00 8.24
CA SER A 56 -16.62 -21.03 8.22
C SER A 56 -15.31 -21.78 7.95
N LEU A 57 -14.58 -21.37 6.91
CA LEU A 57 -13.29 -21.94 6.61
C LEU A 57 -12.37 -21.68 7.79
N LYS A 58 -12.07 -22.72 8.56
CA LYS A 58 -11.06 -22.65 9.62
C LYS A 58 -9.72 -22.56 8.92
N THR A 59 -9.07 -21.41 9.05
CA THR A 59 -7.70 -21.24 8.56
C THR A 59 -6.77 -22.19 9.31
N SER A 60 -5.62 -22.51 8.71
CA SER A 60 -4.59 -23.27 9.42
C SER A 60 -4.18 -22.50 10.69
N PRO A 61 -3.78 -23.19 11.77
CA PRO A 61 -3.37 -22.54 13.01
C PRO A 61 -2.22 -21.54 12.80
N ASP A 62 -1.42 -21.72 11.75
CA ASP A 62 -0.26 -20.88 11.44
C ASP A 62 -0.57 -19.72 10.47
N PHE A 63 -1.77 -19.65 9.91
CA PHE A 63 -2.12 -18.64 8.90
C PHE A 63 -1.90 -17.21 9.40
N GLU A 64 -2.36 -16.92 10.62
CA GLU A 64 -2.20 -15.62 11.26
C GLU A 64 -0.73 -15.24 11.43
N THR A 65 0.11 -16.20 11.80
CA THR A 65 1.55 -15.99 12.00
C THR A 65 2.24 -15.67 10.68
N VAL A 66 1.96 -16.44 9.62
CA VAL A 66 2.51 -16.21 8.28
C VAL A 66 2.03 -14.86 7.74
N LEU A 67 0.74 -14.55 7.90
CA LEU A 67 0.15 -13.30 7.44
C LEU A 67 0.78 -12.08 8.14
N ARG A 68 0.89 -12.11 9.47
CA ARG A 68 1.52 -11.02 10.24
C ARG A 68 2.99 -10.86 9.88
N THR A 69 3.71 -11.96 9.73
CA THR A 69 5.12 -11.95 9.32
C THR A 69 5.26 -11.24 7.97
N ARG A 70 4.47 -11.62 6.97
CA ARG A 70 4.47 -10.99 5.64
C ARG A 70 4.11 -9.50 5.69
N ILE A 71 3.02 -9.12 6.38
CA ILE A 71 2.61 -7.71 6.52
C ILE A 71 3.72 -6.88 7.20
N SER A 72 4.39 -7.44 8.22
CA SER A 72 5.47 -6.76 8.92
C SER A 72 6.70 -6.55 8.03
N MET A 73 7.05 -7.55 7.22
CA MET A 73 8.17 -7.49 6.28
C MET A 73 7.92 -6.41 5.22
N GLU A 74 6.71 -6.38 4.65
CA GLU A 74 6.36 -5.37 3.64
C GLU A 74 6.43 -3.94 4.20
N LYS A 75 5.89 -3.72 5.41
CA LYS A 75 5.98 -2.43 6.09
C LYS A 75 7.43 -2.00 6.35
N SER A 76 8.30 -2.95 6.69
CA SER A 76 9.73 -2.67 6.93
C SER A 76 10.48 -2.32 5.64
N LEU A 77 10.17 -2.99 4.53
CA LEU A 77 10.79 -2.72 3.23
C LEU A 77 10.35 -1.36 2.67
N ARG A 78 9.08 -0.98 2.84
CA ARG A 78 8.59 0.35 2.46
C ARG A 78 9.31 1.48 3.20
N ARG A 79 9.60 1.31 4.49
CA ARG A 79 10.38 2.32 5.25
C ARG A 79 11.85 2.37 4.83
N ARG A 80 12.42 1.22 4.43
CA ARG A 80 13.82 1.14 3.97
C ARG A 80 14.04 1.74 2.59
N SER A 81 13.00 1.85 1.76
CA SER A 81 13.10 2.36 0.39
C SER A 81 13.24 3.89 0.27
N PHE A 82 13.05 4.68 1.34
CA PHE A 82 13.14 6.14 1.26
C PHE A 82 14.27 6.77 2.10
N ASN A 83 14.80 6.05 3.10
CA ASN A 83 15.91 6.52 3.94
C ASN A 83 17.07 5.54 3.88
N GLY A 84 17.74 5.44 2.72
CA GLY A 84 19.09 4.90 2.69
C GLY A 84 20.00 5.68 3.65
N PRO A 85 21.10 5.09 4.19
CA PRO A 85 21.99 5.74 5.15
C PRO A 85 22.79 6.93 4.60
N ILE A 86 22.44 7.45 3.42
CA ILE A 86 23.05 8.63 2.82
C ILE A 86 22.09 9.80 3.06
N GLY A 87 22.04 10.26 4.31
CA GLY A 87 21.36 11.49 4.72
C GLY A 87 22.09 12.75 4.26
N ILE A 88 22.66 12.74 3.05
CA ILE A 88 23.19 13.95 2.45
C ILE A 88 21.97 14.67 1.89
N SER A 89 21.52 15.69 2.63
CA SER A 89 20.47 16.61 2.20
C SER A 89 20.74 17.00 0.74
N ILE A 90 19.73 16.84 -0.13
CA ILE A 90 19.85 17.19 -1.56
C ILE A 90 20.37 18.64 -1.72
N TYR A 91 20.01 19.52 -0.78
CA TYR A 91 20.48 20.89 -0.70
C TYR A 91 22.00 21.04 -0.46
N ALA A 92 22.62 20.12 0.29
CA ALA A 92 24.07 20.12 0.52
C ALA A 92 24.84 19.70 -0.74
N ALA A 93 24.33 18.69 -1.47
CA ALA A 93 24.93 18.26 -2.73
C ALA A 93 24.82 19.33 -3.82
N THR A 94 23.67 20.00 -3.92
CA THR A 94 23.50 21.12 -4.87
C THR A 94 24.37 22.32 -4.50
N GLY A 95 24.52 22.62 -3.20
CA GLY A 95 25.38 23.70 -2.73
C GLY A 95 26.86 23.47 -3.02
N ALA A 96 27.37 22.25 -2.83
CA ALA A 96 28.75 21.93 -3.17
C ALA A 96 29.02 22.04 -4.68
N LEU A 97 28.08 21.60 -5.52
CA LEU A 97 28.20 21.70 -6.98
C LEU A 97 28.18 23.15 -7.47
N THR A 98 27.33 24.01 -6.91
CA THR A 98 27.28 25.42 -7.31
C THR A 98 28.53 26.18 -6.91
N VAL A 99 29.07 25.93 -5.71
CA VAL A 99 30.34 26.53 -5.25
C VAL A 99 31.50 26.07 -6.12
N LEU A 100 31.57 24.78 -6.47
CA LEU A 100 32.62 24.23 -7.32
C LEU A 100 32.55 24.78 -8.75
N ALA A 101 31.35 24.90 -9.32
CA ALA A 101 31.15 25.53 -10.63
C ALA A 101 31.54 27.01 -10.62
N ALA A 102 31.16 27.75 -9.58
CA ALA A 102 31.55 29.15 -9.43
C ALA A 102 33.09 29.29 -9.32
N PHE A 103 33.74 28.43 -8.53
CA PHE A 103 35.19 28.44 -8.38
C PHE A 103 35.92 28.15 -9.71
N LEU A 104 35.43 27.20 -10.51
CA LEU A 104 35.98 26.93 -11.83
C LEU A 104 35.81 28.11 -12.79
N LEU A 105 34.63 28.74 -12.82
CA LEU A 105 34.38 29.91 -13.67
C LEU A 105 35.28 31.09 -13.25
N LEU A 106 35.35 31.41 -11.96
CA LEU A 106 36.21 32.47 -11.43
C LEU A 106 37.70 32.18 -11.64
N GLY A 107 38.12 30.92 -11.53
CA GLY A 107 39.49 30.48 -11.80
C GLY A 107 39.89 30.65 -13.26
N THR A 108 38.97 30.40 -14.21
CA THR A 108 39.26 30.59 -15.64
C THR A 108 39.39 32.06 -16.06
N PHE A 109 38.75 32.99 -15.36
CA PHE A 109 38.86 34.42 -15.68
C PHE A 109 40.14 35.09 -15.16
N ASN A 110 40.78 34.53 -14.12
CA ASN A 110 42.02 35.07 -13.54
C ASN A 110 43.29 34.34 -14.00
N GLY A 111 43.15 33.29 -14.82
CA GLY A 111 44.24 32.40 -15.22
C GLY A 111 44.74 32.63 -16.63
N GLU A 112 45.25 33.83 -16.95
CA GLU A 112 46.21 33.98 -18.04
C GLU A 112 47.56 33.41 -17.58
N PHE A 113 47.65 32.08 -17.51
CA PHE A 113 48.88 31.36 -17.24
C PHE A 113 49.05 30.21 -18.23
N ARG A 114 49.84 30.53 -19.26
CA ARG A 114 50.83 29.67 -19.92
C ARG A 114 50.57 28.17 -19.81
N SER A 115 49.95 27.63 -20.85
CA SER A 115 50.29 26.30 -21.33
C SER A 115 51.76 26.28 -21.70
N ASP A 116 52.57 25.63 -20.87
CA ASP A 116 53.74 24.89 -21.29
C ASP A 116 54.16 23.97 -20.15
N VAL A 117 54.11 22.67 -20.40
CA VAL A 117 55.20 21.71 -20.20
C VAL A 117 54.61 20.32 -20.30
N ALA A 118 54.85 19.74 -21.47
CA ALA A 118 54.92 18.32 -21.67
C ALA A 118 55.98 17.71 -20.73
N LYS A 119 55.64 16.61 -20.07
CA LYS A 119 56.53 15.45 -20.08
C LYS A 119 55.79 14.18 -19.69
N GLU A 120 55.92 13.22 -20.59
CA GLU A 120 55.69 11.79 -20.42
C GLU A 120 56.19 11.32 -19.04
N THR A 121 55.44 10.41 -18.41
CA THR A 121 56.02 9.16 -17.92
C THR A 121 54.93 8.10 -17.86
N SER A 122 55.28 6.99 -18.48
CA SER A 122 54.55 5.76 -18.74
C SER A 122 54.63 4.79 -17.54
N VAL A 123 53.91 3.67 -17.69
CA VAL A 123 54.24 2.35 -17.12
C VAL A 123 53.64 1.98 -15.75
N VAL A 124 52.61 1.11 -15.84
CA VAL A 124 52.40 -0.16 -15.10
C VAL A 124 52.08 -0.09 -13.59
N ALA A 125 50.89 -0.59 -13.23
CA ALA A 125 50.71 -1.82 -12.44
C ALA A 125 49.25 -1.99 -11.94
N SER A 126 48.51 -2.89 -12.58
CA SER A 126 47.69 -3.89 -11.87
C SER A 126 48.66 -5.07 -11.56
N PRO A 127 48.56 -5.89 -10.49
CA PRO A 127 47.32 -6.43 -9.94
C PRO A 127 47.35 -6.75 -8.41
N ASN A 128 46.34 -7.50 -7.96
CA ASN A 128 46.27 -8.35 -6.75
C ASN A 128 45.75 -7.74 -5.44
N ASN A 129 44.49 -8.06 -5.15
CA ASN A 129 44.09 -8.60 -3.84
C ASN A 129 43.06 -9.70 -4.15
N GLY A 130 43.28 -10.96 -3.81
CA GLY A 130 43.78 -11.42 -2.52
C GLY A 130 42.60 -12.05 -1.79
N THR A 131 42.41 -13.33 -2.07
CA THR A 131 41.43 -14.27 -1.54
C THR A 131 41.31 -14.19 -0.02
N ASN A 132 40.09 -14.07 0.50
CA ASN A 132 39.78 -14.36 1.90
C ASN A 132 38.91 -15.63 1.97
N PRO A 133 39.47 -16.78 2.34
CA PRO A 133 38.72 -17.86 2.94
C PRO A 133 39.10 -17.89 4.42
N ASN A 134 38.18 -17.49 5.30
CA ASN A 134 38.21 -18.12 6.62
C ASN A 134 36.81 -18.32 7.19
N LEU A 135 36.40 -19.54 6.95
CA LEU A 135 35.41 -20.32 7.65
C LEU A 135 35.86 -20.44 9.12
N SER A 136 35.07 -19.91 10.05
CA SER A 136 35.06 -20.43 11.42
C SER A 136 33.62 -20.66 11.86
N ASN A 137 33.46 -21.86 12.41
CA ASN A 137 32.25 -22.63 12.65
C ASN A 137 31.38 -22.04 13.79
N PRO A 138 30.15 -22.55 13.99
CA PRO A 138 29.12 -21.93 14.79
C PRO A 138 29.20 -22.36 16.26
N ASP A 139 28.92 -21.42 17.15
CA ASP A 139 28.49 -21.74 18.51
C ASP A 139 26.97 -21.98 18.53
N ILE A 140 26.62 -23.25 18.69
CA ILE A 140 25.28 -23.73 19.00
C ILE A 140 25.01 -23.41 20.47
N ARG A 141 24.22 -22.37 20.76
CA ARG A 141 23.39 -22.30 21.98
C ARG A 141 22.07 -21.59 21.74
N ASN A 142 21.07 -22.44 21.50
CA ASN A 142 19.77 -22.42 22.16
C ASN A 142 18.71 -21.35 21.82
N SER A 143 17.49 -21.86 21.67
CA SER A 143 16.17 -21.22 21.80
C SER A 143 15.48 -20.66 20.55
N SER A 144 14.20 -21.05 20.47
CA SER A 144 13.17 -20.76 19.47
C SER A 144 13.24 -21.62 18.21
N SER A 145 12.35 -22.61 18.15
CA SER A 145 11.96 -23.33 16.96
C SER A 145 11.38 -22.35 15.93
N LYS A 146 12.28 -21.68 15.21
CA LYS A 146 11.99 -20.93 14.01
C LYS A 146 11.67 -21.96 12.94
N VAL A 147 10.38 -22.23 12.74
CA VAL A 147 9.92 -22.97 11.57
C VAL A 147 10.28 -22.13 10.35
N ASN A 148 11.47 -22.36 9.82
CA ASN A 148 11.88 -21.86 8.52
C ASN A 148 11.03 -22.60 7.50
N PHE A 149 9.94 -21.97 7.06
CA PHE A 149 9.33 -22.37 5.80
C PHE A 149 10.27 -21.87 4.70
N PRO A 150 10.99 -22.75 3.98
CA PRO A 150 11.74 -22.32 2.82
C PRO A 150 10.76 -21.68 1.83
N ILE A 151 10.93 -20.38 1.60
CA ILE A 151 10.15 -19.60 0.61
C ILE A 151 10.41 -20.11 -0.82
N ASP A 152 11.44 -20.94 -1.01
CA ASP A 152 11.99 -21.35 -2.30
C ASP A 152 11.07 -22.26 -3.14
N HIS A 153 9.93 -22.72 -2.61
CA HIS A 153 9.00 -23.58 -3.35
C HIS A 153 7.64 -22.96 -3.69
N LEU A 154 7.40 -21.68 -3.38
CA LEU A 154 6.21 -20.99 -3.88
C LEU A 154 6.51 -20.33 -5.22
N SER A 155 6.32 -21.07 -6.31
CA SER A 155 6.28 -20.54 -7.68
C SER A 155 5.07 -19.62 -7.84
N ILE A 156 5.24 -18.36 -7.44
CA ILE A 156 4.27 -17.31 -7.74
C ILE A 156 4.32 -17.09 -9.26
N PRO A 157 3.20 -17.27 -10.00
CA PRO A 157 3.19 -16.90 -11.41
C PRO A 157 3.56 -15.43 -11.52
N SER A 158 4.67 -15.14 -12.21
CA SER A 158 5.28 -13.80 -12.34
C SER A 158 4.41 -12.78 -13.11
N ARG A 159 3.18 -13.15 -13.46
CA ARG A 159 2.13 -12.23 -13.90
C ARG A 159 1.40 -11.68 -12.69
N GLY A 160 2.09 -10.81 -11.95
CA GLY A 160 1.39 -9.80 -11.16
C GLY A 160 0.47 -9.04 -12.10
N THR A 161 -0.82 -8.98 -11.78
CA THR A 161 -1.71 -7.98 -12.40
C THR A 161 -1.02 -6.64 -12.23
N ALA A 162 -0.66 -5.99 -13.34
CA ALA A 162 -0.10 -4.65 -13.35
C ALA A 162 -1.19 -3.66 -12.89
N ILE A 163 -1.51 -3.68 -11.60
CA ILE A 163 -2.29 -2.63 -10.98
C ILE A 163 -1.30 -1.48 -10.86
N SER A 164 -1.28 -0.65 -11.89
CA SER A 164 -0.49 0.56 -11.96
C SER A 164 -0.74 1.36 -10.69
N SER A 165 0.29 1.52 -9.87
CA SER A 165 0.26 2.31 -8.64
C SER A 165 -0.09 3.79 -8.91
N MET A 166 -0.07 4.26 -10.16
CA MET A 166 -0.58 5.58 -10.54
C MET A 166 -2.12 5.67 -10.55
N GLU A 167 -2.85 4.56 -10.71
CA GLU A 167 -4.32 4.56 -10.71
C GLU A 167 -4.87 4.73 -9.28
N LEU A 168 -4.19 4.14 -8.28
CA LEU A 168 -4.62 4.16 -6.88
C LEU A 168 -4.43 5.53 -6.21
N GLU A 169 -3.41 6.30 -6.61
CA GLU A 169 -3.22 7.67 -6.11
C GLU A 169 -4.25 8.66 -6.67
N ARG A 170 -4.79 8.41 -7.86
CA ARG A 170 -5.76 9.31 -8.49
C ARG A 170 -7.12 9.28 -7.77
N HIS A 171 -7.48 8.18 -7.10
CA HIS A 171 -8.71 8.07 -6.33
C HIS A 171 -8.60 8.55 -4.86
N ALA A 172 -7.40 8.68 -4.30
CA ALA A 172 -7.23 9.11 -2.91
C ALA A 172 -7.38 10.64 -2.70
N ARG A 173 -7.22 11.46 -3.75
CA ARG A 173 -7.28 12.93 -3.65
C ARG A 173 -8.67 13.54 -3.85
N SER A 174 -9.72 12.73 -4.08
CA SER A 174 -11.06 13.24 -4.41
C SER A 174 -12.06 13.29 -3.24
N ARG A 175 -11.68 12.92 -2.01
CA ARG A 175 -12.56 13.10 -0.84
C ARG A 175 -12.11 14.30 -0.03
N GLY A 176 -12.61 15.47 -0.44
CA GLY A 176 -12.70 16.63 0.43
C GLY A 176 -13.52 16.27 1.65
N ASP A 177 -12.83 16.23 2.79
CA ASP A 177 -13.35 15.92 4.11
C ASP A 177 -14.22 17.09 4.59
N THR A 178 -15.53 17.02 4.35
CA THR A 178 -16.53 17.95 4.89
C THR A 178 -17.07 17.45 6.23
N THR A 179 -16.19 17.33 7.23
CA THR A 179 -16.63 17.31 8.63
C THR A 179 -16.56 18.72 9.19
N ARG A 180 -17.59 19.53 8.92
CA ARG A 180 -17.79 20.81 9.62
C ARG A 180 -19.27 20.98 9.96
N GLY A 181 -19.57 20.88 11.25
CA GLY A 181 -20.77 21.43 11.89
C GLY A 181 -21.93 20.46 12.08
N ILE A 182 -21.84 19.60 13.11
CA ILE A 182 -23.06 19.07 13.75
C ILE A 182 -23.33 19.97 14.95
N ASN A 183 -24.34 20.82 14.80
CA ASN A 183 -24.97 21.56 15.90
C ASN A 183 -25.51 20.56 16.91
N ALA A 184 -25.04 20.67 18.16
CA ALA A 184 -25.70 20.06 19.30
C ALA A 184 -26.93 20.91 19.64
N GLN A 185 -28.11 20.47 19.16
CA GLN A 185 -29.39 21.02 19.58
C GLN A 185 -30.16 19.93 20.33
N GLU A 186 -30.42 20.26 21.59
CA GLU A 186 -31.38 19.67 22.53
C GLU A 186 -32.48 18.80 21.93
N VAL A 187 -32.62 17.58 22.45
CA VAL A 187 -33.96 17.02 22.73
C VAL A 187 -33.88 16.25 24.05
N GLY A 188 -34.40 16.87 25.11
CA GLY A 188 -34.82 16.15 26.30
C GLY A 188 -36.07 15.34 25.98
N HIS A 189 -36.09 14.07 26.35
CA HIS A 189 -37.34 13.33 26.50
C HIS A 189 -37.28 12.48 27.76
N VAL A 190 -38.04 12.92 28.76
CA VAL A 190 -38.41 12.16 29.95
C VAL A 190 -39.35 11.04 29.51
N ILE A 191 -39.10 9.80 29.95
CA ILE A 191 -40.11 8.75 29.96
C ILE A 191 -40.14 8.23 31.40
N GLU A 192 -41.20 8.60 32.12
CA GLU A 192 -41.65 7.92 33.32
C GLU A 192 -42.32 6.60 32.92
N PHE A 193 -41.88 5.49 33.52
CA PHE A 193 -42.72 4.35 33.90
C PHE A 193 -42.05 3.65 35.09
#